data_AF-A0A3P7PRM4-F1
#
_entry.id   AF-A0A3P7PRM4-F1
#
_cell.length_a   1.000
_cell.length_b   1.000
_cell.length_c   1.000
_cell.angle_alpha   90.00
_cell.angle_beta   90.00
_cell.angle_gamma   90.00
#
_symmetry.space_group_name_H-M   'P 1'
#
loop_
_entity.id
_entity.type
_entity.pdbx_description
1 polymer ?
#
loop_
_entity_poly.entity_id
_entity_poly.type
_entity_poly.pdbx_seq_one_letter_code
_entity_poly.pdbx_strand_id
1 'polypeptide(L)'
;MCQVLSAVKTELVDALKDEINAEKQLETENFGKDYVPTIPGFEITTNDAEVRLKKTHGNEKILVIFNVNHSVDINDEFHETENPQEVVPVALPPLTIEITKGDERLCFHLELVEPGVDNGEFDFRVEEFYIAPVSSDEEVPASVYASSGRYIDPHLHDLLFVRFLEERGFNTQFCQQLVKFATHYEHSRYVSLLDKIKNFVGK
;
A
#
# COMPACT_ATOMS: atom_id res chain seq x y z
N MET A 1 -38.11 -13.00 -21.75
CA MET A 1 -37.36 -12.30 -20.68
C MET A 1 -36.12 -13.09 -20.19
N CYS A 2 -36.06 -14.43 -20.31
CA CYS A 2 -34.88 -15.23 -19.90
C CYS A 2 -33.66 -15.13 -20.85
N GLN A 3 -33.86 -14.91 -22.16
CA GLN A 3 -32.77 -14.90 -23.16
C GLN A 3 -31.81 -13.69 -23.03
N VAL A 4 -32.29 -12.56 -22.51
CA VAL A 4 -31.47 -11.34 -22.36
C VAL A 4 -30.48 -11.51 -21.20
N LEU A 5 -30.90 -12.14 -20.10
CA LEU A 5 -30.05 -12.42 -18.94
C LEU A 5 -28.90 -13.38 -19.27
N SER A 6 -29.14 -14.37 -20.14
CA SER A 6 -28.08 -15.30 -20.56
C SER A 6 -27.05 -14.66 -21.50
N ALA A 7 -27.46 -13.71 -22.34
CA ALA A 7 -26.54 -13.02 -23.25
C ALA A 7 -25.52 -12.17 -22.49
N VAL A 8 -25.99 -11.34 -21.55
CA VAL A 8 -25.12 -10.50 -20.71
C VAL A 8 -24.15 -11.34 -19.89
N LYS A 9 -24.61 -12.49 -19.34
CA LYS A 9 -23.74 -13.41 -18.59
C LYS A 9 -22.56 -13.90 -19.44
N THR A 10 -22.82 -14.33 -20.68
CA THR A 10 -21.77 -14.83 -21.57
C THR A 10 -20.82 -13.72 -21.98
N GLU A 11 -21.36 -12.58 -22.44
CA GLU A 11 -20.57 -11.41 -22.84
C GLU A 11 -19.66 -10.92 -21.70
N LEU A 12 -20.19 -10.86 -20.48
CA LEU A 12 -19.42 -10.44 -19.31
C LEU A 12 -18.33 -11.46 -18.94
N VAL A 13 -18.62 -12.76 -18.99
CA VAL A 13 -17.60 -13.79 -18.71
C VAL A 13 -16.47 -13.76 -19.73
N ASP A 14 -16.78 -13.50 -21.00
CA ASP A 14 -15.76 -13.41 -22.05
C ASP A 14 -14.94 -12.12 -21.91
N ALA A 15 -15.59 -10.97 -21.68
CA ALA A 15 -14.88 -9.71 -21.39
C ALA A 15 -13.94 -9.82 -20.18
N LEU A 16 -14.36 -10.49 -19.10
CA LEU A 16 -13.52 -10.71 -17.92
C LEU A 16 -12.33 -11.63 -18.22
N LYS A 17 -12.46 -12.62 -19.11
CA LYS A 17 -11.32 -13.46 -19.52
C LYS A 17 -10.30 -12.63 -20.30
N ASP A 18 -10.78 -11.81 -21.22
CA ASP A 18 -9.93 -10.97 -22.06
C ASP A 18 -9.17 -9.96 -21.18
N GLU A 19 -9.86 -9.32 -20.25
CA GLU A 19 -9.25 -8.39 -19.29
C GLU A 19 -8.21 -9.07 -18.40
N ILE A 20 -8.53 -10.22 -17.80
CA ILE A 20 -7.57 -10.98 -16.97
C ILE A 20 -6.31 -11.35 -17.76
N ASN A 21 -6.45 -11.67 -19.04
CA ASN A 21 -5.30 -12.01 -19.90
C ASN A 21 -4.47 -10.76 -20.24
N ALA A 22 -5.13 -9.63 -20.51
CA ALA A 22 -4.46 -8.36 -20.77
C ALA A 22 -3.65 -7.89 -19.55
N GLU A 23 -4.23 -7.91 -18.35
CA GLU A 23 -3.56 -7.50 -17.12
C GLU A 23 -2.35 -8.37 -16.76
N LYS A 24 -2.46 -9.70 -16.94
CA LYS A 24 -1.32 -10.61 -16.74
C LYS A 24 -0.19 -10.37 -17.73
N GLN A 25 -0.53 -10.00 -18.97
CA GLN A 25 0.45 -9.66 -19.99
C GLN A 25 1.16 -8.35 -19.61
N LEU A 26 0.41 -7.32 -19.21
CA LEU A 26 0.96 -6.04 -18.74
C LEU A 26 1.90 -6.23 -17.54
N GLU A 27 1.53 -7.03 -16.55
CA GLU A 27 2.38 -7.32 -15.40
C GLU A 27 3.69 -8.01 -15.80
N THR A 28 3.61 -8.97 -16.72
CA THR A 28 4.78 -9.68 -17.25
C THR A 28 5.70 -8.74 -18.04
N GLU A 29 5.14 -7.79 -18.78
CA GLU A 29 5.88 -6.76 -19.52
C GLU A 29 6.55 -5.76 -18.58
N ASN A 30 5.85 -5.33 -17.52
CA ASN A 30 6.34 -4.33 -16.57
C ASN A 30 7.40 -4.86 -15.60
N PHE A 31 7.24 -6.08 -15.10
CA PHE A 31 8.08 -6.63 -14.02
C PHE A 31 8.91 -7.86 -14.42
N GLY A 32 8.55 -8.51 -15.54
CA GLY A 32 9.08 -9.80 -15.90
C GLY A 32 8.32 -10.96 -15.26
N LYS A 33 8.43 -12.13 -15.90
CA LYS A 33 7.81 -13.35 -15.39
C LYS A 33 8.43 -13.76 -14.05
N ASP A 34 7.58 -14.18 -13.11
CA ASP A 34 7.96 -14.65 -11.76
C ASP A 34 8.59 -13.57 -10.85
N TYR A 35 8.46 -12.28 -11.20
CA TYR A 35 8.88 -11.20 -10.32
C TYR A 35 7.97 -11.09 -9.10
N VAL A 36 8.58 -11.13 -7.91
CA VAL A 36 7.90 -10.84 -6.65
C VAL A 36 8.74 -9.82 -5.88
N PRO A 37 8.25 -8.58 -5.69
CA PRO A 37 8.97 -7.58 -4.91
C PRO A 37 9.12 -8.05 -3.47
N THR A 38 10.27 -7.72 -2.88
CA THR A 38 10.57 -7.95 -1.47
C THR A 38 11.02 -6.64 -0.84
N ILE A 39 10.88 -6.53 0.47
CA ILE A 39 11.35 -5.38 1.25
C ILE A 39 12.43 -5.91 2.20
N PRO A 40 13.73 -5.73 1.88
CA PRO A 40 14.84 -6.28 2.64
C PRO A 40 14.74 -5.98 4.14
N GLY A 41 14.99 -7.01 4.95
CA GLY A 41 14.97 -6.91 6.42
C GLY A 41 13.59 -7.04 7.06
N PHE A 42 12.52 -7.16 6.27
CA PHE A 42 11.18 -7.42 6.78
C PHE A 42 10.68 -8.82 6.41
N GLU A 43 10.00 -9.47 7.35
CA GLU A 43 9.09 -10.59 7.09
C GLU A 43 7.76 -10.02 6.60
N ILE A 44 7.27 -10.51 5.47
CA ILE A 44 6.03 -10.04 4.84
C ILE A 44 4.94 -11.08 5.04
N THR A 45 3.79 -10.66 5.56
CA THR A 45 2.57 -11.48 5.63
C THR A 45 1.41 -10.72 5.01
N THR A 46 0.49 -11.43 4.36
CA THR A 46 -0.65 -10.83 3.66
C THR A 46 -1.95 -11.49 4.07
N ASN A 47 -3.03 -10.69 4.12
CA ASN A 47 -4.40 -11.14 4.38
C ASN A 47 -5.37 -10.35 3.50
N ASP A 48 -5.72 -10.94 2.35
CA ASP A 48 -6.45 -10.27 1.27
C ASP A 48 -5.83 -8.91 0.91
N ALA A 49 -6.50 -7.78 1.11
CA ALA A 49 -5.94 -6.46 0.79
C ALA A 49 -4.96 -5.92 1.86
N GLU A 50 -4.88 -6.54 3.04
CA GLU A 50 -3.97 -6.11 4.11
C GLU A 50 -2.57 -6.73 3.94
N VAL A 51 -1.54 -5.91 4.14
CA VAL A 51 -0.13 -6.31 4.15
C VAL A 51 0.50 -5.89 5.47
N ARG A 52 1.30 -6.79 6.04
CA ARG A 52 2.06 -6.55 7.27
C ARG A 52 3.53 -6.85 7.05
N LEU A 53 4.40 -5.93 7.46
CA LEU A 53 5.85 -6.06 7.43
C LEU A 53 6.38 -6.09 8.86
N LYS A 54 7.12 -7.13 9.25
CA LYS A 54 7.64 -7.30 10.61
C LYS A 54 9.15 -7.37 10.61
N LYS A 55 9.79 -6.67 11.55
CA LYS A 55 11.22 -6.83 11.86
C LYS A 55 11.53 -6.47 13.31
N THR A 56 12.78 -6.63 13.70
CA THR A 56 13.30 -6.16 14.98
C THR A 56 14.40 -5.14 14.77
N HIS A 57 14.55 -4.20 15.71
CA HIS A 57 15.66 -3.26 15.76
C HIS A 57 16.12 -3.13 17.22
N GLY A 58 17.25 -3.74 17.56
CA GLY A 58 17.68 -3.85 18.97
C GLY A 58 16.64 -4.61 19.81
N ASN A 59 16.07 -3.93 20.82
CA ASN A 59 15.01 -4.47 21.68
C ASN A 59 13.59 -4.03 21.27
N GLU A 60 13.45 -3.40 20.11
CA GLU A 60 12.17 -2.92 19.58
C GLU A 60 11.62 -3.91 18.57
N LYS A 61 10.30 -4.10 18.61
CA LYS A 61 9.55 -4.80 17.55
C LYS A 61 8.94 -3.76 16.63
N ILE A 62 9.20 -3.90 15.34
CA ILE A 62 8.69 -3.00 14.31
C ILE A 62 7.63 -3.74 13.50
N LEU A 63 6.47 -3.11 13.37
CA LEU A 63 5.35 -3.57 12.55
C LEU A 63 4.93 -2.43 11.61
N VAL A 64 4.89 -2.70 10.32
CA VAL A 64 4.27 -1.83 9.32
C VAL A 64 2.99 -2.48 8.83
N ILE A 65 1.89 -1.74 8.80
CA ILE A 65 0.60 -2.23 8.31
C ILE A 65 0.10 -1.26 7.24
N PHE A 66 -0.36 -1.79 6.12
CA PHE A 66 -1.05 -1.01 5.09
C PHE A 66 -2.09 -1.86 4.37
N ASN A 67 -3.02 -1.21 3.68
CA ASN A 67 -4.07 -1.87 2.91
C ASN A 67 -4.08 -1.31 1.48
N VAL A 68 -4.08 -2.19 0.48
CA VAL A 68 -4.02 -1.77 -0.93
C VAL A 68 -5.38 -1.37 -1.52
N ASN A 69 -6.49 -1.53 -0.77
CA ASN A 69 -7.79 -1.02 -1.21
C ASN A 69 -7.72 0.49 -1.45
N HIS A 70 -8.22 0.95 -2.61
CA HIS A 70 -8.28 2.37 -2.97
C HIS A 70 -6.92 3.09 -2.89
N SER A 71 -5.82 2.35 -3.08
CA SER A 71 -4.47 2.91 -2.96
C SER A 71 -3.89 3.42 -4.28
N VAL A 72 -4.53 3.13 -5.41
CA VAL A 72 -4.18 3.68 -6.71
C VAL A 72 -5.02 4.94 -6.92
N ASP A 73 -4.36 6.09 -7.02
CA ASP A 73 -5.03 7.34 -7.41
C ASP A 73 -4.87 7.53 -8.92
N ILE A 74 -5.99 7.84 -9.58
CA ILE A 74 -6.03 8.21 -10.98
C ILE A 74 -6.21 9.74 -10.99
N ASN A 75 -5.13 10.51 -10.75
CA ASN A 75 -5.04 11.97 -10.93
C ASN A 75 -5.86 12.48 -12.13
N ASP A 76 -6.92 13.25 -11.93
CA ASP A 76 -7.81 13.73 -13.02
C ASP A 76 -7.10 14.35 -14.26
N GLU A 77 -5.84 14.79 -14.13
CA GLU A 77 -4.94 15.16 -15.25
C GLU A 77 -4.68 14.03 -16.27
N PHE A 78 -4.98 12.77 -15.94
CA PHE A 78 -4.93 11.61 -16.82
C PHE A 78 -5.71 11.83 -18.13
N HIS A 79 -6.77 12.66 -18.10
CA HIS A 79 -7.57 13.00 -19.27
C HIS A 79 -6.85 13.90 -20.30
N GLU A 80 -5.71 14.51 -19.97
CA GLU A 80 -4.97 15.41 -20.87
C GLU A 80 -3.70 14.80 -21.48
N THR A 81 -3.36 13.55 -21.14
CA THR A 81 -2.17 12.88 -21.70
C THR A 81 -2.42 12.39 -23.13
N GLU A 82 -1.53 12.76 -24.08
CA GLU A 82 -1.62 12.33 -25.49
C GLU A 82 -1.44 10.81 -25.68
N ASN A 83 -0.94 10.10 -24.65
CA ASN A 83 -0.78 8.65 -24.65
C ASN A 83 -1.26 8.04 -23.31
N PRO A 84 -2.57 7.91 -23.09
CA PRO A 84 -3.14 7.37 -21.84
C PRO A 84 -2.67 5.95 -21.51
N GLN A 85 -2.19 5.21 -22.53
CA GLN A 85 -1.73 3.82 -22.40
C GLN A 85 -0.34 3.68 -21.77
N GLU A 86 0.43 4.76 -21.58
CA GLU A 86 1.79 4.69 -21.05
C GLU A 86 1.87 4.87 -19.53
N VAL A 87 0.79 5.27 -18.87
CA VAL A 87 0.86 5.52 -17.43
C VAL A 87 0.61 4.24 -16.66
N VAL A 88 1.66 3.73 -16.01
CA VAL A 88 1.59 2.57 -15.13
C VAL A 88 0.92 3.01 -13.82
N PRO A 89 -0.20 2.39 -13.41
CA PRO A 89 -0.83 2.69 -12.12
C PRO A 89 0.17 2.50 -10.97
N VAL A 90 0.19 3.45 -10.03
CA VAL A 90 1.06 3.40 -8.85
C VAL A 90 0.18 3.34 -7.60
N ALA A 91 0.44 2.36 -6.73
CA ALA A 91 -0.27 2.23 -5.46
C ALA A 91 0.49 2.93 -4.34
N LEU A 92 -0.17 3.88 -3.69
CA LEU A 92 0.33 4.70 -2.57
C LEU A 92 -0.56 4.53 -1.32
N PRO A 93 -0.63 3.32 -0.75
CA PRO A 93 -1.51 3.08 0.39
C PRO A 93 -1.04 3.91 1.60
N PRO A 94 -1.96 4.49 2.39
CA PRO A 94 -1.61 4.98 3.71
C PRO A 94 -1.10 3.80 4.55
N LEU A 95 -0.10 4.06 5.40
CA LEU A 95 0.53 3.04 6.21
C LEU A 95 0.62 3.47 7.68
N THR A 96 0.67 2.49 8.56
CA THR A 96 0.96 2.69 9.98
C THR A 96 2.27 2.01 10.32
N ILE A 97 3.18 2.73 10.98
CA ILE A 97 4.39 2.19 11.59
C ILE A 97 4.18 2.11 13.10
N GLU A 98 4.43 0.95 13.68
CA GLU A 98 4.42 0.74 15.12
C GLU A 98 5.79 0.27 15.60
N ILE A 99 6.33 0.96 16.61
CA ILE A 99 7.57 0.62 17.27
C ILE A 99 7.23 0.28 18.72
N THR A 100 7.27 -1.01 19.03
CA THR A 100 6.92 -1.53 20.37
C THR A 100 8.16 -1.66 21.24
N LYS A 101 8.08 -1.13 22.47
CA LYS A 101 9.10 -1.27 23.52
C LYS A 101 8.43 -1.42 24.87
N GLY A 102 8.66 -2.55 25.54
CA GLY A 102 8.02 -2.85 26.82
C GLY A 102 6.52 -3.12 26.64
N ASP A 103 5.70 -2.40 27.38
CA ASP A 103 4.23 -2.45 27.38
C ASP A 103 3.58 -1.33 26.54
N GLU A 104 4.39 -0.54 25.83
CA GLU A 104 3.93 0.56 24.98
C GLU A 104 4.39 0.39 23.52
N ARG A 105 3.62 0.99 22.61
CA ARG A 105 3.96 1.16 21.19
C ARG A 105 3.87 2.62 20.79
N LEU A 106 4.90 3.11 20.10
CA LEU A 106 4.90 4.39 19.42
C LEU A 106 4.40 4.17 18.00
N CYS A 107 3.28 4.81 17.67
CA CYS A 107 2.55 4.64 16.43
C CYS A 107 2.63 5.92 15.59
N PHE A 108 2.84 5.74 14.29
CA PHE A 108 2.79 6.79 13.28
C PHE A 108 1.84 6.36 12.17
N HIS A 109 0.91 7.22 11.81
CA HIS A 109 0.11 7.07 10.59
C HIS A 109 0.71 7.98 9.51
N LEU A 110 1.01 7.41 8.35
CA LEU A 110 1.77 8.06 7.30
C LEU A 110 1.05 7.96 5.94
N GLU A 111 1.24 9.00 5.15
CA GLU A 111 0.87 9.07 3.75
C GLU A 111 2.15 9.02 2.90
N LEU A 112 2.16 8.19 1.86
CA LEU A 112 3.25 8.18 0.89
C LEU A 112 3.11 9.38 -0.04
N VAL A 113 4.23 10.07 -0.26
CA VAL A 113 4.28 11.25 -1.10
C VAL A 113 5.02 10.90 -2.38
N GLU A 114 4.38 11.21 -3.51
CA GLU A 114 4.98 11.06 -4.83
C GLU A 114 6.26 11.89 -4.96
N PRO A 115 7.23 11.43 -5.77
CA PRO A 115 8.41 12.22 -6.05
C PRO A 115 8.02 13.57 -6.66
N GLY A 116 8.45 14.65 -6.02
CA GLY A 116 8.42 15.96 -6.66
C GLY A 116 9.27 15.94 -7.94
N VAL A 117 8.96 16.88 -8.85
CA VAL A 117 9.64 17.05 -10.16
C VAL A 117 11.18 17.05 -10.03
N ASP A 118 11.69 17.53 -8.89
CA ASP A 118 13.11 17.77 -8.68
C ASP A 118 13.88 16.59 -8.07
N ASN A 119 13.22 15.68 -7.34
CA ASN A 119 13.94 14.67 -6.53
C ASN A 119 13.77 13.24 -7.03
N GLY A 120 12.72 12.90 -7.79
CA GLY A 120 12.56 11.55 -8.38
C GLY A 120 12.40 10.40 -7.39
N GLU A 121 12.34 10.68 -6.09
CA GLU A 121 12.22 9.68 -5.03
C GLU A 121 10.95 9.86 -4.19
N PHE A 122 10.29 8.75 -3.86
CA PHE A 122 9.15 8.71 -2.94
C PHE A 122 9.59 8.99 -1.50
N ASP A 123 8.73 9.66 -0.75
CA ASP A 123 8.91 9.91 0.68
C ASP A 123 7.60 9.63 1.44
N PHE A 124 7.56 9.96 2.73
CA PHE A 124 6.34 9.92 3.52
C PHE A 124 6.10 11.24 4.28
N ARG A 125 4.85 11.46 4.64
CA ARG A 125 4.43 12.50 5.58
C ARG A 125 3.73 11.84 6.76
N VAL A 126 4.11 12.20 7.98
CA VAL A 126 3.42 11.76 9.20
C VAL A 126 2.16 12.61 9.37
N GLU A 127 0.98 11.99 9.24
CA GLU A 127 -0.30 12.68 9.44
C GLU A 127 -0.70 12.70 10.92
N GLU A 128 -0.43 11.61 11.65
CA GLU A 128 -0.78 11.44 13.07
C GLU A 128 0.27 10.59 13.79
N PHE A 129 0.50 10.88 15.07
CA PHE A 129 1.36 10.08 15.95
C PHE A 129 0.83 10.02 17.38
N TYR A 130 1.10 8.90 18.07
CA TYR A 130 0.65 8.66 19.44
C TYR A 130 1.43 7.53 20.12
N ILE A 131 1.31 7.43 21.45
CA ILE A 131 1.71 6.26 22.23
C ILE A 131 0.45 5.50 22.65
N ALA A 132 0.43 4.19 22.42
CA ALA A 132 -0.65 3.32 22.88
C ALA A 132 -0.08 2.14 23.69
N PRO A 133 -0.86 1.55 24.62
CA PRO A 133 -0.47 0.29 25.25
C PRO A 133 -0.40 -0.83 24.21
N VAL A 134 0.44 -1.82 24.46
CA VAL A 134 0.44 -3.08 23.70
C VAL A 134 -0.86 -3.82 23.95
N SER A 135 -1.62 -4.12 22.89
CA SER A 135 -2.86 -4.89 22.94
C SER A 135 -2.76 -6.14 22.06
N SER A 136 -3.48 -7.22 22.43
CA SER A 136 -3.52 -8.45 21.63
C SER A 136 -4.28 -8.28 20.32
N ASP A 137 -5.27 -7.39 20.32
CA ASP A 137 -6.23 -7.22 19.23
C ASP A 137 -5.90 -5.99 18.38
N GLU A 138 -4.73 -5.36 18.62
CA GLU A 138 -4.22 -4.16 17.96
C GLU A 138 -5.12 -2.91 18.10
N GLU A 139 -6.25 -3.02 18.81
CA GLU A 139 -7.17 -1.93 19.11
C GLU A 139 -6.47 -0.83 19.93
N VAL A 140 -6.73 0.42 19.56
CA VAL A 140 -6.27 1.62 20.26
C VAL A 140 -7.44 2.15 21.09
N PRO A 141 -7.32 2.22 22.44
CA PRO A 141 -8.39 2.76 23.27
C PRO A 141 -8.71 4.22 22.88
N ALA A 142 -9.99 4.57 22.83
CA ALA A 142 -10.43 5.94 22.49
C ALA A 142 -9.93 7.03 23.47
N SER A 143 -9.40 6.64 24.64
CA SER A 143 -8.77 7.55 25.59
C SER A 143 -7.31 7.89 25.26
N VAL A 144 -6.70 7.21 24.28
CA VAL A 144 -5.34 7.53 23.81
C VAL A 144 -5.37 8.87 23.09
N TYR A 145 -4.50 9.78 23.54
CA TYR A 145 -4.30 11.06 22.86
C TYR A 145 -3.43 10.85 21.63
N ALA A 146 -3.89 11.36 20.49
CA ALA A 146 -3.12 11.42 19.27
C ALA A 146 -2.97 12.88 18.81
N SER A 147 -1.83 13.19 18.21
CA SER A 147 -1.54 14.51 17.69
C SER A 147 -1.32 14.43 16.20
N SER A 148 -1.81 15.44 15.47
CA SER A 148 -1.46 15.60 14.07
C SER A 148 0.03 15.90 13.94
N GLY A 149 0.67 15.30 12.93
CA GLY A 149 2.06 15.60 12.56
C GLY A 149 2.24 17.02 12.01
N ARG A 150 1.16 17.71 11.61
CA ARG A 150 1.20 19.06 11.03
C ARG A 150 1.56 20.18 12.01
N TYR A 151 1.38 19.95 13.31
CA TYR A 151 1.54 20.98 14.35
C TYR A 151 2.76 20.77 15.25
N ILE A 152 3.65 19.86 14.90
CA ILE A 152 4.85 19.58 15.68
C ILE A 152 5.91 20.68 15.48
N ASP A 153 6.72 20.93 16.51
CA ASP A 153 7.87 21.84 16.41
C ASP A 153 8.87 21.37 15.33
N PRO A 154 9.43 22.26 14.49
CA PRO A 154 10.33 21.86 13.40
C PRO A 154 11.58 21.09 13.84
N HIS A 155 12.14 21.38 15.02
CA HIS A 155 13.28 20.63 15.51
C HIS A 155 12.87 19.22 15.95
N LEU A 156 11.72 19.10 16.61
CA LEU A 156 11.17 17.79 16.98
C LEU A 156 10.75 16.98 15.74
N HIS A 157 10.26 17.63 14.69
CA HIS A 157 10.00 17.01 13.38
C HIS A 157 11.26 16.32 12.84
N ASP A 158 12.38 17.06 12.71
CA ASP A 158 13.66 16.52 12.21
C ASP A 158 14.14 15.34 13.07
N LEU A 159 14.06 15.45 14.40
CA LEU A 159 14.53 14.36 15.27
C LEU A 159 13.61 13.14 15.23
N LEU A 160 12.29 13.31 15.32
CA LEU A 160 11.34 12.21 15.52
C LEU A 160 10.82 11.61 14.22
N PHE A 161 10.47 12.44 13.24
CA PHE A 161 9.86 11.97 11.99
C PHE A 161 10.89 11.71 10.89
N VAL A 162 12.11 12.23 11.02
CA VAL A 162 13.20 11.93 10.09
C VAL A 162 14.19 11.00 10.76
N ARG A 163 15.10 11.52 11.60
CA ARG A 163 16.27 10.75 12.08
C ARG A 163 15.90 9.49 12.86
N PHE A 164 14.93 9.57 13.78
CA PHE A 164 14.51 8.42 14.59
C PHE A 164 13.88 7.31 13.74
N LEU A 165 13.11 7.66 12.70
CA LEU A 165 12.54 6.70 11.76
C LEU A 165 13.60 6.14 10.80
N GLU A 166 14.52 6.98 10.32
CA GLU A 166 15.63 6.57 9.46
C GLU A 166 16.58 5.57 10.14
N GLU A 167 16.92 5.77 11.42
CA GLU A 167 17.73 4.82 12.20
C GLU A 167 17.09 3.42 12.25
N ARG A 168 15.76 3.35 12.14
CA ARG A 168 14.98 2.11 12.09
C ARG A 168 14.75 1.61 10.67
N GLY A 169 15.33 2.26 9.68
CA GLY A 169 15.28 1.87 8.26
C GLY A 169 14.05 2.36 7.52
N PHE A 170 13.40 3.42 8.00
CA PHE A 170 12.33 4.12 7.28
C PHE A 170 12.92 5.36 6.61
N ASN A 171 13.36 5.19 5.38
CA ASN A 171 13.97 6.23 4.56
C ASN A 171 13.41 6.15 3.13
N THR A 172 13.94 6.98 2.25
CA THR A 172 13.57 7.02 0.83
C THR A 172 13.68 5.66 0.13
N GLN A 173 14.71 4.86 0.43
CA GLN A 173 14.86 3.53 -0.16
C GLN A 173 13.73 2.59 0.30
N PHE A 174 13.34 2.65 1.57
CA PHE A 174 12.18 1.90 2.07
C PHE A 174 10.89 2.34 1.34
N CYS A 175 10.68 3.64 1.13
CA CYS A 175 9.52 4.15 0.41
C CYS A 175 9.46 3.61 -1.03
N GLN A 176 10.56 3.67 -1.77
CA GLN A 176 10.64 3.10 -3.13
C GLN A 176 10.30 1.60 -3.16
N GLN A 177 10.83 0.84 -2.20
CA GLN A 177 10.57 -0.60 -2.10
C GLN A 177 9.11 -0.90 -1.73
N LEU A 178 8.54 -0.11 -0.82
CA LEU A 178 7.16 -0.22 -0.39
C LEU A 178 6.20 0.08 -1.55
N VAL A 179 6.42 1.16 -2.30
CA VAL A 179 5.60 1.53 -3.47
C VAL A 179 5.67 0.45 -4.54
N LYS A 180 6.87 -0.08 -4.84
CA LYS A 180 7.03 -1.18 -5.79
C LYS A 180 6.28 -2.44 -5.33
N PHE A 181 6.36 -2.76 -4.05
CA PHE A 181 5.64 -3.88 -3.46
C PHE A 181 4.14 -3.68 -3.52
N ALA A 182 3.65 -2.53 -3.05
CA ALA A 182 2.23 -2.19 -2.98
C ALA A 182 1.60 -2.20 -4.37
N THR A 183 2.28 -1.62 -5.37
CA THR A 183 1.80 -1.57 -6.76
C THR A 183 1.63 -2.96 -7.36
N HIS A 184 2.65 -3.82 -7.20
CA HIS A 184 2.54 -5.20 -7.66
C HIS A 184 1.46 -5.99 -6.89
N TYR A 185 1.39 -5.79 -5.57
CA TYR A 185 0.42 -6.52 -4.74
C TYR A 185 -1.02 -6.11 -5.05
N GLU A 186 -1.29 -4.82 -5.21
CA GLU A 186 -2.58 -4.25 -5.64
C GLU A 186 -3.01 -4.85 -6.97
N HIS A 187 -2.15 -4.80 -7.98
CA HIS A 187 -2.42 -5.39 -9.29
C HIS A 187 -2.77 -6.90 -9.18
N SER A 188 -2.01 -7.66 -8.37
CA SER A 188 -2.31 -9.07 -8.11
C SER A 188 -3.70 -9.30 -7.48
N ARG A 189 -4.15 -8.37 -6.62
CA ARG A 189 -5.48 -8.40 -5.98
C ARG A 189 -6.56 -8.04 -6.98
N TYR A 190 -6.33 -7.05 -7.85
CA TYR A 190 -7.23 -6.69 -8.94
C TYR A 190 -7.48 -7.87 -9.88
N VAL A 191 -6.42 -8.49 -10.41
CA VAL A 191 -6.55 -9.68 -11.27
C VAL A 191 -7.29 -10.83 -10.56
N SER A 192 -7.00 -11.04 -9.27
CA SER A 192 -7.70 -12.04 -8.46
C SER A 192 -9.19 -11.70 -8.27
N LEU A 193 -9.53 -10.41 -8.13
CA LEU A 193 -10.91 -9.94 -8.03
C LEU A 193 -11.66 -10.17 -9.34
N LEU A 194 -11.07 -9.83 -10.49
CA LEU A 194 -11.66 -10.12 -11.79
C LEU A 194 -11.96 -11.61 -11.98
N ASP A 195 -11.05 -12.50 -11.56
CA ASP A 195 -11.29 -13.95 -11.62
C ASP A 195 -12.43 -14.37 -10.67
N LYS A 196 -12.49 -13.83 -9.45
CA LYS A 196 -13.60 -14.04 -8.51
C LYS A 196 -14.95 -13.58 -9.11
N ILE A 197 -14.99 -12.41 -9.77
CA ILE A 197 -16.19 -11.89 -10.45
C ILE A 197 -16.59 -12.83 -11.59
N LYS A 198 -15.65 -13.23 -12.44
CA LYS A 198 -15.90 -14.19 -13.54
C LYS A 198 -16.51 -15.49 -13.01
N ASN A 199 -15.95 -16.04 -11.93
CA ASN A 199 -16.46 -17.26 -11.31
C ASN A 199 -17.83 -17.05 -10.65
N PHE A 200 -18.10 -15.88 -10.10
CA PHE A 200 -19.41 -15.52 -9.52
C PHE A 200 -20.48 -15.42 -10.61
N VAL A 201 -20.20 -14.68 -11.69
CA VAL A 201 -21.10 -14.51 -12.85
C VAL A 201 -21.31 -15.83 -13.60
N GLY A 202 -20.28 -16.68 -13.65
CA GLY A 202 -20.30 -17.98 -14.32
C GLY A 202 -21.20 -19.03 -13.66
N LYS A 203 -21.49 -18.92 -12.36
CA LYS A 203 -22.43 -19.80 -11.63
C LYS A 203 -23.85 -19.64 -12.14
#